data_AF-A0A1S3MXX1-F1
#
_entry.id   AF-A0A1S3MXX1-F1
#
_cell.length_a   1.000
_cell.length_b   1.000
_cell.length_c   1.000
_cell.angle_alpha   90.00
_cell.angle_beta   90.00
_cell.angle_gamma   90.00
#
_symmetry.space_group_name_H-M   'P 1'
#
loop_
_entity.id
_entity.type
_entity.pdbx_description
1 polymer ?
#
loop_
_entity_poly.entity_id
_entity_poly.type
_entity_poly.pdbx_seq_one_letter_code
_entity_poly.pdbx_strand_id
1 'polypeptide(L)'
;MIGAAASSEAVSHTCLCELKRSKCQQLATGSGKRKPATVHCKDTGHMNSRMAASSSRVMLGPLVAAIDQGTSSTRFLVFNAKTAELLSHHQVEINQSFPKEGWVEEDPKEILQSVYECMERTCEKLTQLNVDISNIKAIGVTNQRETTLVWDKETGEPLYNAIVWLDLRTQSTVERLINKTPGRNKNHLKHKTGLPISTYFSAVKLRWLMDNVDEVAEAVLTHRAMFGTVDSWLIWVG
;
A
#
# COMPACT_ATOMS: atom_id res chain seq x y z
N MET A 1 15.69 20.43 21.87
CA MET A 1 15.66 21.03 20.53
C MET A 1 15.99 19.94 19.53
N ILE A 2 14.98 19.36 18.88
CA ILE A 2 15.15 18.52 17.69
C ILE A 2 13.92 18.86 16.84
N GLY A 3 14.14 19.67 15.80
CA GLY A 3 13.13 19.99 14.79
C GLY A 3 13.42 19.15 13.57
N ALA A 4 12.48 18.29 13.19
CA ALA A 4 12.48 17.66 11.87
C ALA A 4 11.46 18.41 11.02
N ALA A 5 11.95 19.32 10.19
CA ALA A 5 11.20 19.89 9.08
C ALA A 5 11.30 18.90 7.92
N ALA A 6 10.19 18.30 7.52
CA ALA A 6 10.09 17.59 6.25
C ALA A 6 9.48 18.55 5.22
N SER A 7 10.33 19.15 4.41
CA SER A 7 9.96 19.84 3.19
C SER A 7 9.63 18.81 2.11
N SER A 8 8.43 18.89 1.54
CA SER A 8 8.02 18.07 0.39
C SER A 8 8.69 18.59 -0.89
N GLU A 9 9.73 17.90 -1.36
CA GLU A 9 10.17 17.98 -2.76
C GLU A 9 9.63 16.77 -3.51
N ALA A 10 9.01 17.04 -4.66
CA ALA A 10 8.43 16.02 -5.53
C ALA A 10 9.53 15.12 -6.12
N VAL A 11 9.46 13.82 -5.82
CA VAL A 11 10.34 12.84 -6.45
C VAL A 11 9.84 12.57 -7.87
N SER A 12 10.71 12.87 -8.83
CA SER A 12 10.46 12.83 -10.26
C SER A 12 10.35 11.39 -10.81
N HIS A 13 9.42 11.24 -11.75
CA HIS A 13 9.21 10.17 -12.73
C HIS A 13 10.46 9.34 -13.12
N THR A 14 10.72 8.17 -12.53
CA THR A 14 11.32 7.04 -13.30
C THR A 14 11.22 5.64 -12.67
N CYS A 15 11.03 5.46 -11.37
CA CYS A 15 11.39 4.17 -10.75
C CYS A 15 10.41 2.99 -11.02
N LEU A 16 9.09 3.22 -11.07
CA LEU A 16 8.10 2.12 -11.07
C LEU A 16 7.92 1.37 -12.41
N CYS A 17 8.35 1.96 -13.54
CA CYS A 17 8.20 1.30 -14.85
C CYS A 17 9.30 0.25 -15.12
N GLU A 18 10.47 0.36 -14.48
CA GLU A 18 11.61 -0.52 -14.76
C GLU A 18 11.50 -1.87 -14.04
N LEU A 19 10.83 -1.94 -12.89
CA LEU A 19 10.60 -3.18 -12.14
C LEU A 19 9.80 -4.24 -12.92
N LYS A 20 8.97 -3.85 -13.90
CA LYS A 20 8.25 -4.79 -14.76
C LYS A 20 9.12 -5.43 -15.86
N ARG A 21 10.27 -4.85 -16.21
CA ARG A 21 11.11 -5.38 -17.31
C ARG A 21 12.02 -6.54 -16.86
N SER A 22 12.55 -6.54 -15.64
CA SER A 22 13.55 -7.55 -15.26
C SER A 22 12.96 -8.94 -14.94
N LYS A 23 11.74 -9.00 -14.38
CA LYS A 23 11.08 -10.29 -14.06
C LYS A 23 10.53 -11.04 -15.27
N CYS A 24 10.29 -10.35 -16.39
CA CYS A 24 9.72 -10.97 -17.59
C CYS A 24 10.75 -11.72 -18.45
N GLN A 25 12.05 -11.35 -18.36
CA GLN A 25 13.11 -11.98 -19.17
C GLN A 25 13.63 -13.31 -18.61
N GLN A 26 13.41 -13.63 -17.33
CA GLN A 26 13.90 -14.87 -16.72
C GLN A 26 13.02 -16.10 -16.98
N LEU A 27 11.81 -15.92 -17.51
CA LEU A 27 10.86 -17.02 -17.77
C LEU A 27 10.92 -17.58 -19.21
N ALA A 28 11.80 -17.04 -20.07
CA ALA A 28 11.82 -17.38 -21.50
C ALA A 28 12.94 -18.35 -21.94
N THR A 29 13.77 -18.87 -21.03
CA THR A 29 14.87 -19.79 -21.38
C THR A 29 14.74 -21.13 -20.65
N GLY A 30 14.01 -22.07 -21.26
CA GLY A 30 13.88 -23.44 -20.78
C GLY A 30 13.31 -24.37 -21.84
N SER A 31 14.20 -25.12 -22.50
CA SER A 31 14.01 -25.99 -23.67
C SER A 31 13.23 -27.30 -23.43
N GLY A 32 12.54 -27.82 -24.45
CA GLY A 32 12.10 -29.23 -24.48
C GLY A 32 11.43 -29.68 -25.80
N LYS A 33 12.19 -30.40 -26.64
CA LYS A 33 11.82 -30.94 -27.98
C LYS A 33 10.79 -32.08 -27.93
N ARG A 34 9.88 -32.17 -28.92
CA ARG A 34 9.40 -33.43 -29.57
C ARG A 34 8.76 -33.14 -30.95
N LYS A 35 9.00 -34.02 -31.92
CA LYS A 35 8.65 -33.97 -33.36
C LYS A 35 7.44 -34.90 -33.69
N PRO A 36 6.88 -34.88 -34.92
CA PRO A 36 5.42 -34.78 -35.14
C PRO A 36 4.73 -36.08 -35.59
N ALA A 37 3.39 -36.08 -35.57
CA ALA A 37 2.56 -37.05 -36.29
C ALA A 37 1.66 -36.32 -37.31
N THR A 38 1.78 -36.74 -38.57
CA THR A 38 0.99 -36.33 -39.73
C THR A 38 -0.38 -36.99 -39.75
N VAL A 39 -1.44 -36.23 -40.01
CA VAL A 39 -2.67 -36.74 -40.63
C VAL A 39 -3.07 -35.77 -41.74
N HIS A 40 -3.16 -36.31 -42.95
CA HIS A 40 -3.73 -35.67 -44.13
C HIS A 40 -5.25 -35.82 -44.12
N CYS A 41 -5.98 -34.74 -44.41
CA CYS A 41 -7.22 -34.81 -45.17
C CYS A 41 -7.37 -33.50 -45.98
N LYS A 42 -7.50 -33.65 -47.31
CA LYS A 42 -7.97 -32.64 -48.26
C LYS A 42 -9.52 -32.54 -48.10
N ASP A 43 -10.28 -31.51 -48.46
CA ASP A 43 -10.21 -30.64 -49.63
C ASP A 43 -11.21 -29.46 -49.48
N THR A 44 -10.99 -28.42 -50.28
CA THR A 44 -11.97 -27.45 -50.84
C THR A 44 -12.64 -26.35 -49.98
N GLY A 45 -12.20 -25.11 -50.22
CA GLY A 45 -13.07 -24.07 -50.81
C GLY A 45 -13.96 -23.22 -49.90
N HIS A 46 -13.48 -22.06 -49.45
CA HIS A 46 -14.06 -20.74 -49.77
C HIS A 46 -13.34 -19.63 -49.01
N MET A 47 -12.91 -18.61 -49.75
CA MET A 47 -12.50 -17.33 -49.21
C MET A 47 -13.66 -16.71 -48.43
N ASN A 48 -13.44 -16.38 -47.16
CA ASN A 48 -14.17 -15.33 -46.47
C ASN A 48 -13.23 -14.69 -45.46
N SER A 49 -12.49 -13.68 -45.91
CA SER A 49 -11.85 -12.70 -45.05
C SER A 49 -12.94 -11.88 -44.35
N ARG A 50 -13.39 -12.34 -43.18
CA ARG A 50 -14.27 -11.55 -42.31
C ARG A 50 -13.42 -10.90 -41.23
N MET A 51 -13.13 -9.63 -41.49
CA MET A 51 -12.96 -8.52 -40.55
C MET A 51 -12.39 -8.90 -39.18
N ALA A 52 -11.09 -8.66 -39.00
CA ALA A 52 -10.59 -8.31 -37.68
C ALA A 52 -11.36 -7.05 -37.25
N ALA A 53 -12.29 -7.19 -36.30
CA ALA A 53 -12.92 -6.05 -35.67
C ALA A 53 -11.81 -5.25 -35.00
N SER A 54 -11.48 -4.10 -35.59
CA SER A 54 -10.68 -3.06 -34.95
C SER A 54 -11.45 -2.61 -33.72
N SER A 55 -11.23 -3.26 -32.58
CA SER A 55 -11.68 -2.78 -31.28
C SER A 55 -10.98 -1.46 -31.03
N SER A 56 -11.64 -0.36 -31.39
CA SER A 56 -11.18 0.98 -31.09
C SER A 56 -11.09 1.09 -29.58
N ARG A 57 -9.87 1.25 -29.05
CA ARG A 57 -9.69 1.58 -27.62
C ARG A 57 -10.60 2.76 -27.30
N VAL A 58 -11.41 2.63 -26.26
CA VAL A 58 -12.21 3.75 -25.78
C VAL A 58 -11.21 4.79 -25.31
N MET A 59 -11.10 5.90 -26.04
CA MET A 59 -10.22 7.03 -25.68
C MET A 59 -10.83 7.78 -24.50
N LEU A 60 -10.86 7.12 -23.34
CA LEU A 60 -11.08 7.79 -22.07
C LEU A 60 -9.90 8.74 -21.85
N GLY A 61 -10.23 9.95 -21.38
CA GLY A 61 -9.25 11.00 -21.09
C GLY A 61 -8.24 10.58 -20.01
N PRO A 62 -7.45 11.52 -19.46
CA PRO A 62 -6.54 11.19 -18.37
C PRO A 62 -7.30 10.51 -17.23
N LEU A 63 -6.68 9.49 -16.63
CA LEU A 63 -7.21 8.74 -15.50
C LEU A 63 -6.42 9.08 -14.25
N VAL A 64 -7.07 9.02 -13.09
CA VAL A 64 -6.44 9.10 -11.78
C VAL A 64 -6.84 7.86 -10.99
N ALA A 65 -5.86 7.23 -10.36
CA ALA A 65 -6.12 6.11 -9.46
C ALA A 65 -6.04 6.54 -7.99
N ALA A 66 -6.67 5.78 -7.11
CA ALA A 66 -6.58 5.96 -5.67
C ALA A 66 -6.37 4.61 -4.98
N ILE A 67 -5.40 4.55 -4.07
CA ILE A 67 -5.30 3.51 -3.05
C ILE A 67 -6.09 4.00 -1.83
N ASP A 68 -7.06 3.22 -1.40
CA ASP A 68 -7.81 3.42 -0.16
C ASP A 68 -7.50 2.25 0.79
N GLN A 69 -6.54 2.46 1.69
CA GLN A 69 -6.12 1.47 2.68
C GLN A 69 -6.94 1.66 3.97
N GLY A 70 -8.07 0.97 4.08
CA GLY A 70 -8.90 0.99 5.27
C GLY A 70 -8.47 -0.05 6.31
N THR A 71 -9.10 0.00 7.49
CA THR A 71 -8.83 -0.92 8.60
C THR A 71 -9.36 -2.34 8.35
N SER A 72 -10.36 -2.51 7.48
CA SER A 72 -10.95 -3.84 7.18
C SER A 72 -10.69 -4.32 5.76
N SER A 73 -10.24 -3.42 4.88
CA SER A 73 -10.00 -3.75 3.48
C SER A 73 -9.16 -2.70 2.80
N THR A 74 -8.37 -3.13 1.82
CA THR A 74 -7.71 -2.27 0.85
C THR A 74 -8.54 -2.19 -0.43
N ARG A 75 -8.56 -1.02 -1.07
CA ARG A 75 -9.14 -0.83 -2.40
C ARG A 75 -8.16 -0.13 -3.32
N PHE A 76 -8.26 -0.45 -4.61
CA PHE A 76 -7.69 0.36 -5.67
C PHE A 76 -8.79 0.77 -6.63
N LEU A 77 -8.94 2.06 -6.86
CA LEU A 77 -10.00 2.66 -7.66
C LEU A 77 -9.40 3.45 -8.81
N VAL A 78 -10.01 3.41 -9.99
CA VAL A 78 -9.57 4.20 -11.16
C VAL A 78 -10.72 5.05 -11.67
N PHE A 79 -10.48 6.36 -11.74
CA PHE A 79 -11.45 7.37 -12.12
C PHE A 79 -11.05 8.05 -13.43
N ASN A 80 -12.05 8.50 -14.18
CA ASN A 80 -11.85 9.48 -15.24
C ASN A 80 -11.56 10.86 -14.60
N ALA A 81 -10.41 11.45 -14.92
CA ALA A 81 -9.95 12.68 -14.27
C ALA A 81 -10.79 13.92 -14.60
N LYS A 82 -11.58 13.90 -15.68
CA LYS A 82 -12.42 15.03 -16.09
C LYS A 82 -13.84 14.95 -15.53
N THR A 83 -14.40 13.75 -15.46
CA THR A 83 -15.79 13.53 -15.06
C THR A 83 -15.95 13.02 -13.62
N ALA A 84 -14.84 12.61 -12.99
CA ALA A 84 -14.82 11.89 -11.70
C ALA A 84 -15.58 10.55 -11.71
N GLU A 85 -15.93 10.04 -12.88
CA GLU A 85 -16.57 8.73 -13.04
C GLU A 85 -15.63 7.62 -12.60
N LEU A 86 -16.13 6.71 -11.75
CA LEU A 86 -15.42 5.49 -11.37
C LEU A 86 -15.51 4.46 -12.49
N LEU A 87 -14.38 4.13 -13.09
CA LEU A 87 -14.30 3.20 -14.23
C LEU A 87 -14.09 1.76 -13.79
N SER A 88 -13.29 1.54 -12.75
CA SER A 88 -13.00 0.21 -12.24
C SER A 88 -12.47 0.26 -10.81
N HIS A 89 -12.65 -0.83 -10.07
CA HIS A 89 -12.04 -1.04 -8.78
C HIS A 89 -11.85 -2.52 -8.44
N HIS A 90 -11.05 -2.77 -7.43
CA HIS A 90 -10.99 -4.04 -6.71
C HIS A 90 -10.81 -3.78 -5.21
N GLN A 91 -11.25 -4.74 -4.39
CA GLN A 91 -11.18 -4.68 -2.94
C GLN A 91 -10.69 -6.03 -2.42
N VAL A 92 -9.75 -5.99 -1.47
CA VAL A 92 -9.24 -7.15 -0.73
C VAL A 92 -9.41 -6.88 0.75
N GLU A 93 -9.95 -7.85 1.49
CA GLU A 93 -10.10 -7.76 2.94
C GLU A 93 -8.73 -7.86 3.64
N ILE A 94 -8.59 -7.16 4.77
CA ILE A 94 -7.39 -7.21 5.62
C ILE A 94 -7.72 -7.98 6.89
N ASN A 95 -6.86 -8.92 7.26
CA ASN A 95 -6.98 -9.63 8.51
C ASN A 95 -6.44 -8.80 9.68
N GLN A 96 -7.19 -8.81 10.78
CA GLN A 96 -6.77 -8.22 12.04
C GLN A 96 -6.39 -9.31 13.02
N SER A 97 -5.27 -9.13 13.70
CA SER A 97 -4.83 -9.97 14.80
C SER A 97 -5.19 -9.32 16.13
N PHE A 98 -5.66 -10.15 17.07
CA PHE A 98 -6.04 -9.73 18.42
C PHE A 98 -5.24 -10.52 19.48
N PRO A 99 -3.93 -10.27 19.66
CA PRO A 99 -3.08 -11.11 20.52
C PRO A 99 -3.49 -11.09 22.00
N LYS A 100 -4.11 -9.99 22.45
CA LYS A 100 -4.59 -9.75 23.82
C LYS A 100 -5.85 -8.89 23.78
N GLU A 101 -6.60 -8.87 24.87
CA GLU A 101 -7.75 -7.99 25.01
C GLU A 101 -7.37 -6.51 24.78
N GLY A 102 -8.11 -5.84 23.90
CA GLY A 102 -7.86 -4.46 23.51
C GLY A 102 -6.66 -4.23 22.58
N TRP A 103 -5.94 -5.29 22.18
CA TRP A 103 -4.83 -5.20 21.23
C TRP A 103 -5.33 -5.51 19.82
N VAL A 104 -4.94 -4.68 18.86
CA VAL A 104 -5.30 -4.83 17.45
C VAL A 104 -4.08 -4.57 16.59
N GLU A 105 -3.72 -5.57 15.80
CA GLU A 105 -2.54 -5.58 14.95
C GLU A 105 -2.91 -5.96 13.51
N GLU A 106 -2.14 -5.45 12.55
CA GLU A 106 -2.20 -5.86 11.15
C GLU A 106 -0.77 -6.20 10.66
N ASP A 107 -0.64 -7.19 9.78
CA ASP A 107 0.65 -7.50 9.14
C ASP A 107 0.98 -6.45 8.06
N PRO A 108 2.09 -5.69 8.19
CA PRO A 108 2.51 -4.72 7.19
C PRO A 108 2.70 -5.28 5.78
N LYS A 109 3.09 -6.56 5.67
CA LYS A 109 3.26 -7.25 4.38
C LYS A 109 1.92 -7.61 3.77
N GLU A 110 0.94 -8.01 4.57
CA GLU A 110 -0.43 -8.26 4.10
C GLU A 110 -1.06 -6.97 3.58
N ILE A 111 -0.87 -5.85 4.28
CA ILE A 111 -1.29 -4.52 3.81
C ILE A 111 -0.72 -4.25 2.42
N LEU A 112 0.60 -4.41 2.23
CA LEU A 112 1.24 -4.14 0.94
C LEU A 112 0.79 -5.11 -0.16
N GLN A 113 0.68 -6.40 0.16
CA GLN A 113 0.23 -7.42 -0.78
C GLN A 113 -1.22 -7.17 -1.25
N SER A 114 -2.11 -6.74 -0.35
CA SER A 114 -3.48 -6.40 -0.69
C SER A 114 -3.58 -5.21 -1.65
N VAL A 115 -2.67 -4.24 -1.54
CA VAL A 115 -2.56 -3.09 -2.47
C VAL A 115 -2.16 -3.60 -3.85
N TYR A 116 -1.11 -4.43 -3.94
CA TYR A 116 -0.67 -5.00 -5.21
C TYR A 116 -1.75 -5.83 -5.88
N GLU A 117 -2.46 -6.67 -5.14
CA GLU A 117 -3.58 -7.45 -5.67
C GLU A 117 -4.70 -6.53 -6.18
N CYS A 118 -5.11 -5.52 -5.39
CA CYS A 118 -6.11 -4.56 -5.84
C CYS A 118 -5.70 -3.84 -7.13
N MET A 119 -4.43 -3.43 -7.24
CA MET A 119 -3.89 -2.78 -8.44
C MET A 119 -3.92 -3.71 -9.65
N GLU A 120 -3.43 -4.94 -9.50
CA GLU A 120 -3.38 -5.95 -10.56
C GLU A 120 -4.79 -6.26 -11.08
N ARG A 121 -5.71 -6.64 -10.18
CA ARG A 121 -7.08 -7.01 -10.53
C ARG A 121 -7.87 -5.86 -11.16
N THR A 122 -7.63 -4.63 -10.73
CA THR A 122 -8.27 -3.46 -11.34
C THR A 122 -7.73 -3.18 -12.74
N CYS A 123 -6.41 -3.32 -12.95
CA CYS A 123 -5.80 -3.17 -14.27
C CYS A 123 -6.25 -4.26 -15.25
N GLU A 124 -6.43 -5.50 -14.77
CA GLU A 124 -7.02 -6.60 -15.55
C GLU A 124 -8.43 -6.23 -16.04
N LYS A 125 -9.30 -5.74 -15.13
CA LYS A 125 -10.65 -5.29 -15.47
C LYS A 125 -10.65 -4.14 -16.47
N LEU A 126 -9.77 -3.15 -16.31
CA LEU A 126 -9.64 -2.04 -17.27
C LEU A 126 -9.23 -2.53 -18.66
N THR A 127 -8.31 -3.49 -18.73
CA THR A 127 -7.87 -4.09 -19.99
C THR A 127 -9.02 -4.82 -20.69
N GLN A 128 -9.85 -5.55 -19.94
CA GLN A 128 -11.06 -6.21 -20.45
C GLN A 128 -12.11 -5.21 -20.97
N LEU A 129 -12.13 -3.99 -20.43
CA LEU A 129 -12.98 -2.88 -20.88
C LEU A 129 -12.35 -2.06 -22.03
N ASN A 130 -11.24 -2.53 -22.62
CA ASN A 130 -10.48 -1.82 -23.66
C ASN A 130 -10.01 -0.42 -23.25
N VAL A 131 -9.81 -0.19 -21.95
CA VAL A 131 -9.27 1.06 -21.39
C VAL A 131 -7.75 0.96 -21.29
N ASP A 132 -7.05 1.95 -21.84
CA ASP A 132 -5.60 1.99 -21.80
C ASP A 132 -5.08 2.41 -20.41
N ILE A 133 -4.47 1.48 -19.68
CA ILE A 133 -3.91 1.73 -18.35
C ILE A 133 -2.80 2.80 -18.34
N SER A 134 -2.16 3.06 -19.49
CA SER A 134 -1.15 4.14 -19.61
C SER A 134 -1.76 5.54 -19.48
N ASN A 135 -3.09 5.64 -19.49
CA ASN A 135 -3.81 6.88 -19.21
C ASN A 135 -3.90 7.21 -17.72
N ILE A 136 -3.54 6.31 -16.79
CA ILE A 136 -3.38 6.64 -15.37
C ILE A 136 -2.19 7.58 -15.21
N LYS A 137 -2.46 8.83 -14.82
CA LYS A 137 -1.44 9.89 -14.71
C LYS A 137 -0.96 10.14 -13.28
N ALA A 138 -1.76 9.75 -12.29
CA ALA A 138 -1.43 9.89 -10.89
C ALA A 138 -2.10 8.79 -10.06
N ILE A 139 -1.50 8.48 -8.92
CA ILE A 139 -2.08 7.62 -7.89
C ILE A 139 -2.12 8.44 -6.60
N GLY A 140 -3.32 8.64 -6.07
CA GLY A 140 -3.51 9.18 -4.71
C GLY A 140 -3.48 8.06 -3.68
N VAL A 141 -3.02 8.36 -2.47
CA VAL A 141 -3.05 7.42 -1.34
C VAL A 141 -3.89 8.04 -0.23
N THR A 142 -4.87 7.28 0.24
CA THR A 142 -5.59 7.55 1.49
C THR A 142 -5.55 6.29 2.35
N ASN A 143 -5.52 6.46 3.66
CA ASN A 143 -5.30 5.37 4.59
C ASN A 143 -6.02 5.57 5.92
N GLN A 144 -6.18 4.48 6.66
CA GLN A 144 -6.42 4.55 8.09
C GLN A 144 -5.25 5.30 8.74
N ARG A 145 -5.59 6.40 9.39
CA ARG A 145 -4.61 7.24 10.04
C ARG A 145 -4.18 6.63 11.38
N GLU A 146 -3.09 7.15 11.93
CA GLU A 146 -2.51 6.79 13.23
C GLU A 146 -2.04 5.34 13.44
N THR A 147 -2.52 4.37 12.65
CA THR A 147 -1.93 3.02 12.57
C THR A 147 -0.43 3.16 12.30
N THR A 148 0.38 2.57 13.18
CA THR A 148 1.81 2.88 13.32
C THR A 148 2.66 1.70 12.90
N LEU A 149 3.62 1.96 12.02
CA LEU A 149 4.58 0.99 11.52
C LEU A 149 6.00 1.44 11.83
N VAL A 150 6.88 0.46 12.05
CA VAL A 150 8.33 0.65 12.14
C VAL A 150 9.00 -0.42 11.28
N TRP A 151 9.93 0.00 10.43
CA TRP A 151 10.66 -0.88 9.53
C TRP A 151 12.14 -0.53 9.49
N ASP A 152 12.95 -1.44 8.98
CA ASP A 152 14.37 -1.22 8.76
C ASP A 152 14.60 -0.51 7.42
N LYS A 153 15.32 0.63 7.43
CA LYS A 153 15.61 1.41 6.22
C LYS A 153 16.53 0.70 5.22
N GLU A 154 17.33 -0.26 5.66
CA GLU A 154 18.31 -0.96 4.85
C GLU A 154 17.70 -2.18 4.17
N THR A 155 16.84 -2.92 4.88
CA THR A 155 16.20 -4.14 4.34
C THR A 155 14.80 -3.89 3.80
N GLY A 156 14.12 -2.84 4.29
CA GLY A 156 12.70 -2.59 4.02
C GLY A 156 11.74 -3.52 4.76
N GLU A 157 12.26 -4.35 5.67
CA GLU A 157 11.45 -5.32 6.41
C GLU A 157 10.75 -4.67 7.62
N PRO A 158 9.47 -4.99 7.88
CA PRO A 158 8.80 -4.54 9.09
C PRO A 158 9.45 -5.17 10.32
N LEU A 159 9.67 -4.37 11.36
CA LEU A 159 10.29 -4.82 12.61
C LEU A 159 9.28 -5.36 13.63
N TYR A 160 7.99 -5.08 13.42
CA TYR A 160 6.87 -5.57 14.20
C TYR A 160 5.57 -5.40 13.40
N ASN A 161 4.49 -6.04 13.82
CA ASN A 161 3.17 -5.77 13.25
C ASN A 161 2.76 -4.30 13.39
N ALA A 162 1.92 -3.81 12.49
CA ALA A 162 1.35 -2.48 12.61
C ALA A 162 0.42 -2.42 13.83
N ILE A 163 0.59 -1.43 14.70
CA ILE A 163 -0.34 -1.19 15.82
C ILE A 163 -1.48 -0.31 15.32
N VAL A 164 -2.70 -0.87 15.26
CA VAL A 164 -3.88 -0.24 14.67
C VAL A 164 -4.37 0.95 15.52
N TRP A 165 -4.96 1.96 14.90
CA TRP A 165 -5.42 3.18 15.56
C TRP A 165 -6.30 2.97 16.80
N LEU A 166 -7.16 1.94 16.79
CA LEU A 166 -8.10 1.61 17.86
C LEU A 166 -7.50 0.76 19.01
N ASP A 167 -6.22 0.38 18.90
CA ASP A 167 -5.49 -0.39 19.90
C ASP A 167 -5.36 0.38 21.24
N LEU A 168 -5.58 -0.34 22.35
CA LEU A 168 -5.59 0.20 23.71
C LEU A 168 -4.33 -0.16 24.53
N ARG A 169 -3.36 -0.89 23.98
CA ARG A 169 -2.16 -1.36 24.71
C ARG A 169 -1.33 -0.22 25.30
N THR A 170 -1.43 0.95 24.69
CA THR A 170 -0.67 2.15 25.08
C THR A 170 -1.30 2.90 26.26
N GLN A 171 -2.38 2.38 26.88
CA GLN A 171 -3.08 3.02 28.00
C GLN A 171 -2.13 3.37 29.15
N SER A 172 -1.26 2.44 29.58
CA SER A 172 -0.27 2.69 30.63
C SER A 172 0.76 3.75 30.25
N THR A 173 1.14 3.81 28.96
CA THR A 173 2.05 4.84 28.42
C THR A 173 1.38 6.20 28.44
N VAL A 174 0.11 6.29 28.06
CA VAL A 174 -0.72 7.51 28.11
C VAL A 174 -0.84 8.03 29.53
N GLU A 175 -1.18 7.18 30.50
CA GLU A 175 -1.29 7.55 31.92
C GLU A 175 0.04 8.08 32.46
N ARG A 176 1.15 7.39 32.17
CA ARG A 176 2.49 7.81 32.54
C ARG A 176 2.85 9.17 31.95
N LEU A 177 2.48 9.44 30.70
CA LEU A 177 2.71 10.73 30.05
C LEU A 177 1.85 11.84 30.67
N ILE A 178 0.56 11.58 30.91
CA ILE A 178 -0.35 12.53 31.57
C ILE A 178 0.18 12.91 32.95
N ASN A 179 0.65 11.92 33.74
CA ASN A 179 1.20 12.16 35.06
C ASN A 179 2.46 13.04 35.07
N LYS A 180 3.20 13.09 33.95
CA LYS A 180 4.36 13.99 33.77
C LYS A 180 3.98 15.41 33.36
N THR A 181 2.72 15.66 32.98
CA THR A 181 2.26 17.00 32.60
C THR A 181 1.87 17.83 33.82
N PRO A 182 2.07 19.17 33.78
CA PRO A 182 1.54 20.08 34.78
C PRO A 182 0.04 19.87 35.00
N GLY A 183 -0.36 19.67 36.27
CA GLY A 183 -1.74 19.44 36.65
C GLY A 183 -2.35 18.12 36.16
N ARG A 184 -1.52 17.14 35.72
CA ARG A 184 -1.98 15.85 35.18
C ARG A 184 -3.02 16.01 34.07
N ASN A 185 -2.77 16.97 33.19
CA ASN A 185 -3.72 17.43 32.18
C ASN A 185 -3.55 16.67 30.86
N LYS A 186 -4.53 15.84 30.50
CA LYS A 186 -4.56 15.15 29.20
C LYS A 186 -4.55 16.08 27.98
N ASN A 187 -4.94 17.34 28.15
CA ASN A 187 -4.94 18.35 27.09
C ASN A 187 -3.65 19.17 27.02
N HIS A 188 -2.63 18.84 27.81
CA HIS A 188 -1.41 19.64 27.90
C HIS A 188 -0.74 19.91 26.54
N LEU A 189 -0.81 18.95 25.60
CA LEU A 189 -0.22 19.08 24.27
C LEU A 189 -1.14 19.71 23.21
N LYS A 190 -2.41 20.00 23.52
CA LYS A 190 -3.38 20.53 22.53
C LYS A 190 -2.93 21.83 21.88
N HIS A 191 -2.23 22.70 22.60
CA HIS A 191 -1.72 23.96 22.05
C HIS A 191 -0.66 23.76 20.96
N LYS A 192 -0.01 22.59 20.88
CA LYS A 192 0.98 22.25 19.85
C LYS A 192 0.39 21.38 18.75
N THR A 193 -0.39 20.38 19.12
CA THR A 193 -0.84 19.33 18.20
C THR A 193 -2.30 19.47 17.80
N GLY A 194 -3.10 20.27 18.52
CA GLY A 194 -4.56 20.26 18.44
C GLY A 194 -5.21 19.06 19.16
N LEU A 195 -4.41 18.12 19.69
CA LEU A 195 -4.86 16.79 20.11
C LEU A 195 -4.58 16.53 21.60
N PRO A 196 -5.45 15.80 22.32
CA PRO A 196 -5.14 15.33 23.67
C PRO A 196 -4.13 14.19 23.65
N ILE A 197 -3.55 13.86 24.82
CA ILE A 197 -2.82 12.61 25.02
C ILE A 197 -3.85 11.47 25.07
N SER A 198 -3.76 10.53 24.13
CA SER A 198 -4.71 9.43 23.93
C SER A 198 -4.00 8.24 23.29
N THR A 199 -4.53 7.03 23.52
CA THR A 199 -4.04 5.78 22.92
C THR A 199 -4.17 5.77 21.39
N TYR A 200 -5.07 6.59 20.86
CA TYR A 200 -5.35 6.72 19.43
C TYR A 200 -4.12 7.15 18.61
N PHE A 201 -3.27 8.05 19.12
CA PHE A 201 -2.24 8.70 18.30
C PHE A 201 -0.95 7.89 18.16
N SER A 202 -0.25 8.07 17.05
CA SER A 202 0.93 7.27 16.66
C SER A 202 2.13 7.42 17.60
N ALA A 203 2.35 8.60 18.19
CA ALA A 203 3.51 8.85 19.04
C ALA A 203 3.58 7.91 20.28
N VAL A 204 2.43 7.58 20.89
CA VAL A 204 2.40 6.66 22.04
C VAL A 204 2.58 5.20 21.61
N LYS A 205 2.14 4.85 20.40
CA LYS A 205 2.38 3.53 19.78
C LYS A 205 3.86 3.34 19.48
N LEU A 206 4.50 4.35 18.88
CA LEU A 206 5.95 4.35 18.64
C LEU A 206 6.74 4.22 19.95
N ARG A 207 6.39 4.99 21.00
CA ARG A 207 7.06 4.85 22.30
C ARG A 207 6.88 3.45 22.89
N TRP A 208 5.70 2.85 22.74
CA TRP A 208 5.45 1.49 23.20
C TRP A 208 6.32 0.48 22.45
N LEU A 209 6.43 0.58 21.12
CA LEU A 209 7.31 -0.30 20.33
C LEU A 209 8.78 -0.18 20.79
N MET A 210 9.27 1.04 20.99
CA MET A 210 10.63 1.28 21.49
C MET A 210 10.86 0.77 22.93
N ASP A 211 9.80 0.63 23.74
CA ASP A 211 9.87 0.15 25.12
C ASP A 211 9.74 -1.37 25.23
N ASN A 212 9.11 -2.05 24.25
CA ASN A 212 8.62 -3.42 24.41
C ASN A 212 9.01 -4.39 23.27
N VAL A 213 9.59 -3.90 22.17
CA VAL A 213 10.02 -4.73 21.03
C VAL A 213 11.52 -4.56 20.85
N ASP A 214 12.28 -5.61 21.17
CA ASP A 214 13.74 -5.58 21.17
C ASP A 214 14.31 -5.26 19.79
N GLU A 215 13.73 -5.80 18.72
CA GLU A 215 14.14 -5.52 17.33
C GLU A 215 13.97 -4.03 16.97
N VAL A 216 12.90 -3.40 17.45
CA VAL A 216 12.67 -1.96 17.25
C VAL A 216 13.64 -1.14 18.08
N ALA A 217 13.86 -1.52 19.34
CA ALA A 217 14.80 -0.83 20.22
C ALA A 217 16.23 -0.85 19.64
N GLU A 218 16.68 -2.02 19.18
CA GLU A 218 17.99 -2.19 18.54
C GLU A 218 18.09 -1.38 17.25
N ALA A 219 17.08 -1.44 16.37
CA ALA A 219 17.10 -0.67 15.12
C ALA A 219 17.12 0.85 15.36
N VAL A 220 16.51 1.34 16.45
CA VAL A 220 16.62 2.75 16.86
C VAL A 220 18.05 3.08 17.30
N LEU A 221 18.67 2.23 18.14
CA LEU A 221 20.03 2.41 18.63
C LEU A 221 21.06 2.41 17.50
N THR A 222 20.86 1.55 16.50
CA THR A 222 21.75 1.46 15.33
C THR A 222 21.34 2.38 14.17
N HIS A 223 20.41 3.31 14.39
CA HIS A 223 19.92 4.27 13.39
C HIS A 223 19.37 3.64 12.08
N ARG A 224 18.84 2.42 12.15
CA ARG A 224 18.19 1.71 11.02
C ARG A 224 16.67 1.86 11.01
N ALA A 225 16.05 2.17 12.15
CA ALA A 225 14.61 2.29 12.26
C ALA A 225 14.04 3.48 11.47
N MET A 226 13.05 3.20 10.63
CA MET A 226 12.11 4.15 10.04
C MET A 226 10.77 4.01 10.72
N PHE A 227 10.06 5.12 10.86
CA PHE A 227 8.71 5.16 11.42
C PHE A 227 7.79 5.90 10.46
N GLY A 228 6.55 5.44 10.38
CA GLY A 228 5.52 6.11 9.62
C GLY A 228 4.12 5.59 9.94
N THR A 229 3.13 6.35 9.51
CA THR A 229 1.76 5.85 9.32
C THR A 229 1.67 5.08 8.01
N VAL A 230 0.53 4.42 7.77
CA VAL A 230 0.34 3.53 6.61
C VAL A 230 0.72 4.19 5.27
N ASP A 231 0.36 5.45 5.05
CA ASP A 231 0.75 6.21 3.85
C ASP A 231 2.27 6.25 3.64
N SER A 232 3.04 6.52 4.70
CA SER A 232 4.50 6.56 4.64
C SER A 232 5.09 5.18 4.32
N TRP A 233 4.51 4.12 4.89
CA TRP A 233 4.89 2.73 4.56
C TRP A 233 4.62 2.40 3.09
N LEU A 234 3.41 2.71 2.60
CA LEU A 234 3.02 2.45 1.21
C LEU A 234 3.86 3.24 0.21
N ILE A 235 4.21 4.49 0.52
CA ILE A 235 5.03 5.34 -0.36
C ILE A 235 6.51 4.93 -0.32
N TRP A 236 7.02 4.46 0.82
CA TRP A 236 8.44 4.12 0.96
C TRP A 236 8.78 2.74 0.41
N VAL A 237 7.93 1.73 0.65
CA VAL A 237 8.18 0.34 0.22
C VAL A 237 7.60 0.04 -1.16
N GLY A 238 6.45 0.64 -1.49
CA GLY A 238 5.69 0.38 -2.73
C GLY A 238 6.30 1.02 -3.97
#